data_AF-F2URF6-F1
#
_entry.id   AF-F2URF6-F1
#
_cell.length_a   1.000
_cell.length_b   1.000
_cell.length_c   1.000
_cell.angle_alpha   90.00
_cell.angle_beta   90.00
_cell.angle_gamma   90.00
#
_symmetry.space_group_name_H-M   'P 1'
#
loop_
_entity.id
_entity.type
_entity.pdbx_description
1 polymer ?
#
loop_
_entity_poly.entity_id
_entity_poly.type
_entity_poly.pdbx_seq_one_letter_code
_entity_poly.pdbx_strand_id
1 'polypeptide(L)'
;MADQRLTHGVSVAAVRRFLDDLKREFPDTYTEMTTEDACKQLVVPRTRQDNCAYVEHLRKQSPEHVNKATVFVSHAWRYKIADVLNVLLEFAEEQARKGDAQPVFFWFDLFMNNQNANVTANLPPEWWSTTFKQSIANIGHVLLVLMPWRDPVPLTRAWCLWEIFCGISNEGTEVTIQLPNSEEQALENAIRDSYKAVTDTLVRVQAERADAFNPHDKHMIFTAIESWAGGFGAVNQAVKDQLRAWCLQKAVGAVEAMRARGEDSTAAFAGLCLNVGSVLNDFGEHDRAVAYYETALPIYLRTEGEKGRNVAVSYNNLGNAYADKGEYDRAIQLYEKALAITVEALGEKHPRTANTYNNLGIAYRNKGDFDRAIEQYEKALAIKGETLGEKHPSTASTFNNLGSAYYSKGDYDRAIAFYEKALAIYVETLGEKHPSTAMTYNNLGSAYNNKGEYDKAIAFYEKALAAFVETLGEKHPSTAMSYFNIGLLHDKRGDKEQACAYMQRALDGYTSTVGPDHPDTRDAERELRRIRGNDEPVDGGARTGGALGEEENEQKQQEGSGGDDNMTSQDWAVLVLCCPCLVAALPFLCIYSCVKSVCQK
;
A
#
# COMPACT_ATOMS: atom_id res chain seq x y z
N MET A 1 37.54 2.93 -21.94
CA MET A 1 37.76 3.06 -20.48
C MET A 1 36.53 3.55 -19.73
N ALA A 2 35.76 4.53 -20.22
CA ALA A 2 34.52 4.96 -19.54
C ALA A 2 33.43 3.87 -19.48
N ASP A 3 33.33 3.06 -20.54
CA ASP A 3 32.29 2.03 -20.72
C ASP A 3 32.50 0.76 -19.87
N GLN A 4 33.75 0.37 -19.61
CA GLN A 4 34.06 -0.81 -18.79
C GLN A 4 33.69 -0.60 -17.31
N ARG A 5 33.82 0.61 -16.76
CA ARG A 5 33.49 0.89 -15.33
C ARG A 5 32.02 0.62 -14.98
N LEU A 6 31.15 0.59 -15.98
CA LEU A 6 29.70 0.50 -15.80
C LEU A 6 29.20 -0.93 -15.61
N THR A 7 30.00 -1.91 -16.01
CA THR A 7 29.61 -3.31 -15.95
C THR A 7 30.58 -4.14 -15.14
N HIS A 8 31.60 -3.55 -14.49
CA HIS A 8 32.53 -4.30 -13.64
C HIS A 8 32.15 -4.17 -12.17
N GLY A 9 32.32 -5.25 -11.43
CA GLY A 9 32.10 -5.36 -10.00
C GLY A 9 33.36 -5.79 -9.26
N VAL A 10 33.29 -5.71 -7.94
CA VAL A 10 34.33 -6.15 -7.01
C VAL A 10 33.94 -7.49 -6.39
N SER A 11 34.89 -8.43 -6.33
CA SER A 11 34.64 -9.77 -5.78
C SER A 11 34.33 -9.75 -4.28
N VAL A 12 33.62 -10.77 -3.80
CA VAL A 12 33.34 -11.00 -2.36
C VAL A 12 34.62 -10.96 -1.51
N ALA A 13 35.72 -11.53 -2.00
CA ALA A 13 36.99 -11.53 -1.30
C ALA A 13 37.59 -10.13 -1.13
N ALA A 14 37.47 -9.27 -2.14
CA ALA A 14 37.91 -7.88 -2.05
C ALA A 14 37.00 -7.03 -1.16
N VAL A 15 35.68 -7.28 -1.13
CA VAL A 15 34.78 -6.67 -0.16
C VAL A 15 35.20 -7.01 1.27
N ARG A 16 35.50 -8.29 1.54
CA ARG A 16 36.00 -8.74 2.86
C ARG A 16 37.32 -8.06 3.24
N ARG A 17 38.27 -8.00 2.29
CA ARG A 17 39.54 -7.30 2.50
C ARG A 17 39.35 -5.80 2.77
N PHE A 18 38.42 -5.14 2.09
CA PHE A 18 38.10 -3.73 2.34
C PHE A 18 37.53 -3.51 3.75
N LEU A 19 36.67 -4.41 4.23
CA LEU A 19 36.19 -4.39 5.61
C LEU A 19 37.33 -4.59 6.62
N ASP A 20 38.25 -5.52 6.35
CA ASP A 20 39.42 -5.75 7.20
C ASP A 20 40.39 -4.55 7.22
N ASP A 21 40.53 -3.85 6.10
CA ASP A 21 41.28 -2.61 6.01
C ASP A 21 40.65 -1.50 6.86
N LEU A 22 39.32 -1.34 6.82
CA LEU A 22 38.61 -0.41 7.71
C LEU A 22 38.84 -0.73 9.19
N LYS A 23 38.72 -2.02 9.58
CA LYS A 23 38.99 -2.48 10.94
C LYS A 23 40.42 -2.20 11.39
N ARG A 24 41.39 -2.38 10.49
CA ARG A 24 42.81 -2.20 10.79
C ARG A 24 43.20 -0.73 10.91
N GLU A 25 42.67 0.11 10.03
CA GLU A 25 43.03 1.54 9.98
C GLU A 25 42.19 2.39 10.96
N PHE A 26 40.97 1.96 11.29
CA PHE A 26 40.04 2.69 12.17
C PHE A 26 39.42 1.78 13.25
N PRO A 27 40.22 1.08 14.08
CA PRO A 27 39.75 0.02 14.98
C PRO A 27 38.66 0.47 15.97
N ASP A 28 38.74 1.72 16.44
CA ASP A 28 37.82 2.26 17.46
C ASP A 28 36.55 2.88 16.87
N THR A 29 36.52 3.15 15.56
CA THR A 29 35.44 3.95 14.94
C THR A 29 34.80 3.30 13.72
N TYR A 30 35.37 2.24 13.14
CA TYR A 30 34.90 1.68 11.87
C TYR A 30 33.43 1.23 11.88
N THR A 31 32.88 0.85 13.03
CA THR A 31 31.47 0.44 13.16
C THR A 31 30.50 1.62 13.06
N GLU A 32 30.96 2.83 13.39
CA GLU A 32 30.17 4.06 13.31
C GLU A 32 30.47 4.90 12.07
N MET A 33 31.54 4.56 11.33
CA MET A 33 31.87 5.22 10.07
C MET A 33 30.76 5.03 9.05
N THR A 34 30.40 6.12 8.37
CA THR A 34 29.45 6.06 7.28
C THR A 34 30.11 5.71 5.95
N THR A 35 29.32 5.41 4.91
CA THR A 35 29.82 5.26 3.54
C THR A 35 30.57 6.51 3.05
N GLU A 36 30.14 7.69 3.49
CA GLU A 36 30.81 8.97 3.21
C GLU A 36 32.19 9.05 3.89
N ASP A 37 32.28 8.62 5.15
CA ASP A 37 33.53 8.60 5.90
C ASP A 37 34.52 7.62 5.29
N ALA A 38 34.08 6.40 4.96
CA ALA A 38 34.90 5.41 4.29
C ALA A 38 35.43 5.93 2.93
N CYS A 39 34.58 6.63 2.16
CA CYS A 39 34.99 7.27 0.92
C CYS A 39 36.13 8.28 1.16
N LYS A 40 35.91 9.24 2.06
CA LYS A 40 36.86 10.35 2.30
C LYS A 40 38.15 9.91 2.98
N GLN A 41 38.07 8.97 3.91
CA GLN A 41 39.18 8.61 4.79
C GLN A 41 39.98 7.39 4.29
N LEU A 42 39.40 6.51 3.48
CA LEU A 42 40.07 5.32 2.97
C LEU A 42 40.18 5.30 1.44
N VAL A 43 39.07 5.50 0.74
CA VAL A 43 39.02 5.33 -0.72
C VAL A 43 39.74 6.46 -1.45
N VAL A 44 39.44 7.72 -1.12
CA VAL A 44 40.03 8.90 -1.75
C VAL A 44 41.56 8.92 -1.57
N PRO A 45 42.13 8.71 -0.36
CA PRO A 45 43.59 8.65 -0.20
C PRO A 45 44.28 7.60 -1.10
N ARG A 46 43.66 6.44 -1.31
CA ARG A 46 44.22 5.35 -2.14
C ARG A 46 44.11 5.62 -3.64
N THR A 47 43.12 6.38 -4.08
CA THR A 47 42.82 6.63 -5.50
C THR A 47 43.31 7.98 -6.01
N ARG A 48 43.60 8.94 -5.11
CA ARG A 48 43.96 10.32 -5.44
C ARG A 48 45.18 10.43 -6.36
N GLN A 49 46.23 9.64 -6.11
CA GLN A 49 47.45 9.70 -6.91
C GLN A 49 47.20 9.38 -8.38
N ASP A 50 46.35 8.39 -8.64
CA ASP A 50 46.01 7.94 -9.99
C ASP A 50 44.78 8.65 -10.58
N ASN A 51 44.11 9.50 -9.78
CA ASN A 51 42.85 10.16 -10.11
C ASN A 51 41.83 9.20 -10.76
N CYS A 52 41.69 8.01 -10.17
CA CYS A 52 40.89 6.92 -10.72
C CYS A 52 39.75 6.51 -9.78
N ALA A 53 38.93 5.56 -10.23
CA ALA A 53 37.96 4.89 -9.37
C ALA A 53 38.64 3.78 -8.55
N TYR A 54 38.13 3.45 -7.37
CA TYR A 54 38.67 2.37 -6.52
C TYR A 54 38.71 1.02 -7.24
N VAL A 55 37.70 0.69 -8.06
CA VAL A 55 37.71 -0.53 -8.89
C VAL A 55 38.92 -0.60 -9.85
N GLU A 56 39.36 0.54 -10.37
CA GLU A 56 40.53 0.61 -11.25
C GLU A 56 41.83 0.52 -10.46
N HIS A 57 41.87 1.11 -9.26
CA HIS A 57 42.98 0.91 -8.32
C HIS A 57 43.14 -0.57 -7.95
N LEU A 58 42.03 -1.24 -7.62
CA LEU A 58 42.00 -2.68 -7.36
C LEU A 58 42.44 -3.49 -8.59
N ARG A 59 41.97 -3.13 -9.78
CA ARG A 59 42.34 -3.82 -11.03
C ARG A 59 43.86 -3.80 -11.27
N LYS A 60 44.54 -2.71 -10.92
CA LYS A 60 46.01 -2.61 -11.04
C LYS A 60 46.74 -3.49 -10.02
N GLN A 61 46.21 -3.62 -8.80
CA GLN A 61 46.88 -4.32 -7.71
C GLN A 61 46.54 -5.81 -7.61
N SER A 62 45.29 -6.17 -7.91
CA SER A 62 44.71 -7.50 -7.72
C SER A 62 43.61 -7.72 -8.78
N PRO A 63 43.98 -7.88 -10.06
CA PRO A 63 43.04 -7.96 -11.18
C PRO A 63 42.03 -9.12 -11.06
N GLU A 64 42.38 -10.20 -10.36
CA GLU A 64 41.52 -11.34 -10.07
C GLU A 64 40.26 -10.98 -9.27
N HIS A 65 40.24 -9.82 -8.62
CA HIS A 65 39.12 -9.33 -7.83
C HIS A 65 38.18 -8.40 -8.60
N VAL A 66 38.42 -8.15 -9.88
CA VAL A 66 37.61 -7.27 -10.72
C VAL A 66 37.14 -8.03 -11.96
N ASN A 67 35.82 -8.18 -12.12
CA ASN A 67 35.21 -8.84 -13.28
C ASN A 67 33.84 -8.21 -13.58
N LYS A 68 33.08 -8.73 -14.54
CA LYS A 68 31.71 -8.26 -14.81
C LYS A 68 30.85 -8.34 -13.55
N ALA A 69 30.18 -7.26 -13.20
CA ALA A 69 29.24 -7.18 -12.10
C ALA A 69 28.06 -8.13 -12.34
N THR A 70 27.68 -8.84 -11.30
CA THR A 70 26.51 -9.72 -11.26
C THR A 70 25.43 -9.20 -10.31
N VAL A 71 25.78 -8.23 -9.45
CA VAL A 71 24.84 -7.61 -8.50
C VAL A 71 25.08 -6.11 -8.43
N PHE A 72 24.03 -5.33 -8.59
CA PHE A 72 24.01 -3.89 -8.39
C PHE A 72 23.55 -3.57 -6.96
N VAL A 73 24.33 -2.80 -6.20
CA VAL A 73 24.03 -2.46 -4.81
C VAL A 73 23.37 -1.08 -4.74
N SER A 74 22.11 -1.04 -4.30
CA SER A 74 21.41 0.20 -3.95
C SER A 74 21.37 0.36 -2.43
N HIS A 75 21.75 1.53 -1.94
CA HIS A 75 21.77 1.85 -0.50
C HIS A 75 21.63 3.36 -0.28
N ALA A 76 21.29 3.80 0.93
CA ALA A 76 21.34 5.23 1.23
C ALA A 76 22.76 5.68 1.59
N TRP A 77 23.18 6.81 1.02
CA TRP A 77 24.40 7.52 1.44
C TRP A 77 24.32 7.90 2.92
N ARG A 78 25.40 7.69 3.67
CA ARG A 78 25.53 7.85 5.14
C ARG A 78 25.13 6.65 6.01
N TYR A 79 24.82 5.51 5.43
CA TYR A 79 24.75 4.27 6.22
C TYR A 79 26.09 3.89 6.81
N LYS A 80 26.03 3.19 7.95
CA LYS A 80 27.20 2.56 8.57
C LYS A 80 27.81 1.61 7.55
N ILE A 81 29.05 1.90 7.15
CA ILE A 81 29.70 1.15 6.07
C ILE A 81 29.88 -0.32 6.46
N ALA A 82 30.14 -0.60 7.74
CA ALA A 82 30.27 -1.96 8.25
C ALA A 82 28.99 -2.77 8.01
N ASP A 83 27.82 -2.19 8.27
CA ASP A 83 26.54 -2.89 8.08
C ASP A 83 26.26 -3.15 6.60
N VAL A 84 26.52 -2.16 5.73
CA VAL A 84 26.39 -2.34 4.27
C VAL A 84 27.29 -3.48 3.78
N LEU A 85 28.57 -3.47 4.16
CA LEU A 85 29.52 -4.51 3.73
C LEU A 85 29.14 -5.89 4.28
N ASN A 86 28.65 -5.98 5.52
CA ASN A 86 28.17 -7.25 6.08
C ASN A 86 26.96 -7.78 5.30
N VAL A 87 25.98 -6.94 4.95
CA VAL A 87 24.84 -7.34 4.11
C VAL A 87 25.29 -7.89 2.76
N LEU A 88 26.28 -7.25 2.12
CA LEU A 88 26.86 -7.74 0.86
C LEU A 88 27.50 -9.13 1.04
N LEU A 89 28.25 -9.35 2.11
CA LEU A 89 28.88 -10.65 2.39
C LEU A 89 27.84 -11.73 2.68
N GLU A 90 26.82 -11.41 3.47
CA GLU A 90 25.71 -12.30 3.80
C GLU A 90 24.91 -12.71 2.57
N PHE A 91 24.57 -11.75 1.71
CA PHE A 91 23.95 -12.00 0.40
C PHE A 91 24.77 -13.02 -0.41
N ALA A 92 26.08 -12.80 -0.52
CA ALA A 92 26.94 -13.68 -1.30
C ALA A 92 26.99 -15.12 -0.73
N GLU A 93 26.97 -15.27 0.60
CA GLU A 93 26.92 -16.57 1.26
C GLU A 93 25.58 -17.28 1.01
N GLU A 94 24.46 -16.56 1.03
CA GLU A 94 23.14 -17.11 0.72
C GLU A 94 23.06 -17.58 -0.73
N GLN A 95 23.57 -16.80 -1.68
CA GLN A 95 23.62 -17.22 -3.08
C GLN A 95 24.46 -18.49 -3.23
N ALA A 96 25.64 -18.55 -2.60
CA ALA A 96 26.50 -19.74 -2.64
C ALA A 96 25.82 -21.02 -2.13
N ARG A 97 24.91 -20.93 -1.15
CA ARG A 97 24.15 -22.08 -0.63
C ARG A 97 23.12 -22.63 -1.63
N LYS A 98 22.67 -21.85 -2.61
CA LYS A 98 21.65 -22.26 -3.60
C LYS A 98 22.17 -23.24 -4.66
N GLY A 99 23.43 -23.66 -4.60
CA GLY A 99 23.96 -24.83 -5.33
C GLY A 99 24.36 -24.61 -6.80
N ASP A 100 24.00 -23.48 -7.41
CA ASP A 100 24.34 -23.14 -8.82
C ASP A 100 24.85 -21.68 -8.98
N ALA A 101 25.44 -21.13 -7.92
CA ALA A 101 25.75 -19.70 -7.86
C ALA A 101 26.95 -19.31 -8.73
N GLN A 102 26.72 -18.48 -9.74
CA GLN A 102 27.79 -17.75 -10.39
C GLN A 102 28.57 -16.90 -9.36
N PRO A 103 29.89 -16.70 -9.55
CA PRO A 103 30.67 -15.84 -8.68
C PRO A 103 30.05 -14.45 -8.54
N VAL A 104 29.87 -13.99 -7.31
CA VAL A 104 29.27 -12.68 -7.03
C VAL A 104 30.32 -11.57 -7.18
N PHE A 105 29.99 -10.57 -8.01
CA PHE A 105 30.76 -9.35 -8.21
C PHE A 105 29.84 -8.15 -8.02
N PHE A 106 30.11 -7.34 -7.00
CA PHE A 106 29.25 -6.22 -6.63
C PHE A 106 29.63 -4.95 -7.39
N TRP A 107 28.65 -4.36 -8.08
CA TRP A 107 28.68 -2.97 -8.46
C TRP A 107 28.19 -2.15 -7.27
N PHE A 108 29.12 -1.44 -6.62
CA PHE A 108 28.84 -0.63 -5.43
C PHE A 108 29.40 0.77 -5.68
N ASP A 109 28.55 1.79 -5.61
CA ASP A 109 28.90 3.16 -6.01
C ASP A 109 30.14 3.69 -5.28
N LEU A 110 30.35 3.34 -4.01
CA LEU A 110 31.55 3.67 -3.23
C LEU A 110 32.84 3.20 -3.92
N PHE A 111 32.80 2.11 -4.67
CA PHE A 111 33.94 1.58 -5.41
C PHE A 111 34.02 2.09 -6.84
N MET A 112 32.87 2.39 -7.45
CA MET A 112 32.77 2.72 -8.88
C MET A 112 32.86 4.23 -9.15
N ASN A 113 32.23 5.03 -8.28
CA ASN A 113 31.97 6.46 -8.47
C ASN A 113 32.21 7.27 -7.17
N ASN A 114 32.00 8.59 -7.22
CA ASN A 114 31.91 9.48 -6.05
C ASN A 114 33.18 9.72 -5.21
N GLN A 115 34.37 9.57 -5.80
CA GLN A 115 35.66 9.69 -5.07
C GLN A 115 36.47 10.94 -5.45
N ASN A 116 36.83 11.07 -6.72
CA ASN A 116 37.64 12.18 -7.24
C ASN A 116 36.80 13.03 -8.21
N ALA A 117 36.99 14.36 -8.22
CA ALA A 117 36.15 15.30 -8.99
C ALA A 117 36.03 14.91 -10.48
N ASN A 118 37.10 14.41 -11.09
CA ASN A 118 37.12 14.03 -12.51
C ASN A 118 36.49 12.64 -12.81
N VAL A 119 36.14 11.87 -11.78
CA VAL A 119 35.53 10.53 -11.95
C VAL A 119 34.05 10.65 -12.33
N THR A 120 33.35 11.66 -11.79
CA THR A 120 31.91 11.93 -12.03
C THR A 120 31.63 13.19 -12.86
N ALA A 121 32.52 14.20 -12.90
CA ALA A 121 32.20 15.53 -13.43
C ALA A 121 32.00 15.67 -14.96
N ASN A 122 32.06 14.60 -15.75
CA ASN A 122 32.05 14.69 -17.23
C ASN A 122 31.02 13.77 -17.92
N LEU A 123 29.97 13.32 -17.23
CA LEU A 123 28.92 12.48 -17.84
C LEU A 123 27.72 13.34 -18.25
N PRO A 124 27.27 13.31 -19.53
CA PRO A 124 26.12 14.09 -19.99
C PRO A 124 24.83 13.73 -19.24
N PRO A 125 23.85 14.65 -19.09
CA PRO A 125 22.58 14.36 -18.42
C PRO A 125 21.83 13.15 -19.00
N GLU A 126 21.83 12.98 -20.33
CA GLU A 126 21.23 11.85 -21.02
C GLU A 126 21.82 10.49 -20.60
N TRP A 127 23.06 10.48 -20.10
CA TRP A 127 23.79 9.29 -19.67
C TRP A 127 23.10 8.58 -18.50
N TRP A 128 22.57 9.32 -17.53
CA TRP A 128 21.92 8.76 -16.35
C TRP A 128 20.53 8.18 -16.68
N SER A 129 19.84 8.78 -17.65
CA SER A 129 18.51 8.35 -18.07
C SER A 129 18.52 7.09 -18.95
N THR A 130 19.61 6.85 -19.70
CA THR A 130 19.69 5.76 -20.70
C THR A 130 20.78 4.75 -20.36
N THR A 131 22.05 5.15 -20.39
CA THR A 131 23.21 4.27 -20.20
C THR A 131 23.26 3.64 -18.81
N PHE A 132 22.97 4.42 -17.76
CA PHE A 132 22.97 3.91 -16.39
C PHE A 132 21.83 2.90 -16.15
N LYS A 133 20.62 3.23 -16.62
CA LYS A 133 19.47 2.31 -16.58
C LYS A 133 19.78 0.99 -17.30
N GLN A 134 20.36 1.06 -18.49
CA GLN A 134 20.75 -0.13 -19.25
C GLN A 134 21.85 -0.94 -18.54
N SER A 135 22.75 -0.27 -17.82
CA SER A 135 23.81 -0.95 -17.05
C SER A 135 23.22 -1.77 -15.91
N ILE A 136 22.23 -1.23 -15.18
CA ILE A 136 21.48 -1.96 -14.15
C ILE A 136 20.78 -3.18 -14.77
N ALA A 137 20.09 -2.97 -15.91
CA ALA A 137 19.43 -4.05 -16.64
C ALA A 137 20.39 -5.17 -17.04
N ASN A 138 21.58 -4.81 -17.52
CA ASN A 138 22.61 -5.75 -17.98
C ASN A 138 23.28 -6.53 -16.85
N ILE A 139 23.25 -6.01 -15.62
CA ILE A 139 23.68 -6.72 -14.41
C ILE A 139 22.62 -7.76 -14.01
N GLY A 140 21.33 -7.39 -14.11
CA GLY A 140 20.21 -8.33 -13.95
C GLY A 140 19.85 -8.67 -12.50
N HIS A 141 20.55 -8.11 -11.50
CA HIS A 141 20.22 -8.27 -10.09
C HIS A 141 20.48 -6.97 -9.33
N VAL A 142 19.46 -6.43 -8.68
CA VAL A 142 19.56 -5.28 -7.76
C VAL A 142 19.41 -5.78 -6.31
N LEU A 143 20.42 -5.53 -5.49
CA LEU A 143 20.39 -5.72 -4.04
C LEU A 143 20.11 -4.38 -3.36
N LEU A 144 18.92 -4.23 -2.78
CA LEU A 144 18.54 -3.10 -1.94
C LEU A 144 18.93 -3.37 -0.48
N VAL A 145 19.88 -2.60 0.04
CA VAL A 145 20.22 -2.58 1.45
C VAL A 145 19.25 -1.64 2.18
N LEU A 146 18.32 -2.22 2.93
CA LEU A 146 17.25 -1.48 3.60
C LEU A 146 17.55 -1.36 5.10
N MET A 147 17.78 -0.15 5.63
CA MET A 147 17.97 0.03 7.07
C MET A 147 17.76 1.49 7.56
N PRO A 148 17.18 1.71 8.76
CA PRO A 148 16.44 0.73 9.54
C PRO A 148 15.15 0.33 8.82
N TRP A 149 14.64 -0.88 9.02
CA TRP A 149 13.41 -1.32 8.32
C TRP A 149 12.16 -0.50 8.72
N ARG A 150 12.18 0.11 9.91
CA ARG A 150 11.10 0.94 10.46
C ARG A 150 11.02 2.34 9.83
N ASP A 151 12.14 2.81 9.29
CA ASP A 151 12.22 4.10 8.63
C ASP A 151 13.05 3.94 7.35
N PRO A 152 12.43 3.50 6.25
CA PRO A 152 13.15 3.07 5.06
C PRO A 152 13.64 4.27 4.26
N VAL A 153 14.69 4.93 4.76
CA VAL A 153 15.38 6.08 4.12
C VAL A 153 15.69 5.88 2.62
N PRO A 154 16.05 4.68 2.10
CA PRO A 154 16.31 4.53 0.66
C PRO A 154 15.03 4.80 -0.15
N LEU A 155 13.86 4.49 0.41
CA LEU A 155 12.58 4.71 -0.26
C LEU A 155 12.12 6.17 -0.24
N THR A 156 12.86 7.05 0.44
CA THR A 156 12.60 8.51 0.45
C THR A 156 13.65 9.28 -0.35
N ARG A 157 14.57 8.60 -1.03
CA ARG A 157 15.65 9.22 -1.82
C ARG A 157 15.45 8.99 -3.30
N ALA A 158 15.56 10.06 -4.09
CA ALA A 158 15.30 10.03 -5.52
C ALA A 158 16.22 9.03 -6.26
N TRP A 159 17.51 9.00 -5.92
CA TRP A 159 18.47 8.07 -6.53
C TRP A 159 18.18 6.60 -6.22
N CYS A 160 17.92 6.25 -4.96
CA CYS A 160 17.63 4.86 -4.59
C CYS A 160 16.33 4.38 -5.23
N LEU A 161 15.28 5.21 -5.25
CA LEU A 161 14.04 4.87 -5.94
C LEU A 161 14.25 4.70 -7.45
N TRP A 162 15.08 5.55 -8.06
CA TRP A 162 15.45 5.42 -9.47
C TRP A 162 16.18 4.11 -9.76
N GLU A 163 17.12 3.71 -8.90
CA GLU A 163 17.86 2.45 -9.03
C GLU A 163 16.95 1.23 -8.88
N ILE A 164 16.08 1.23 -7.86
CA ILE A 164 15.08 0.18 -7.65
C ILE A 164 14.15 0.11 -8.86
N PHE A 165 13.67 1.27 -9.35
CA PHE A 165 12.84 1.34 -10.53
C PHE A 165 13.55 0.83 -11.78
N CYS A 166 14.84 1.14 -11.98
CA CYS A 166 15.64 0.58 -13.06
C CYS A 166 15.74 -0.95 -12.93
N GLY A 167 15.81 -1.48 -11.71
CA GLY A 167 15.67 -2.91 -11.49
C GLY A 167 14.32 -3.45 -11.93
N ILE A 168 13.22 -2.90 -11.39
CA ILE A 168 11.88 -3.49 -11.58
C ILE A 168 11.32 -3.27 -13.00
N SER A 169 11.70 -2.17 -13.67
CA SER A 169 11.16 -1.83 -15.00
C SER A 169 11.73 -2.65 -16.14
N ASN A 170 12.74 -3.50 -15.90
CA ASN A 170 13.35 -4.34 -16.91
C ASN A 170 12.96 -5.82 -16.68
N GLU A 171 12.35 -6.44 -17.70
CA GLU A 171 12.06 -7.88 -17.67
C GLU A 171 13.34 -8.69 -17.44
N GLY A 172 13.29 -9.61 -16.48
CA GLY A 172 14.42 -10.49 -16.14
C GLY A 172 15.42 -9.93 -15.12
N THR A 173 15.20 -8.73 -14.56
CA THR A 173 16.00 -8.24 -13.44
C THR A 173 15.38 -8.63 -12.09
N GLU A 174 16.16 -9.30 -11.24
CA GLU A 174 15.75 -9.64 -9.87
C GLU A 174 16.02 -8.47 -8.92
N VAL A 175 15.08 -8.15 -8.04
CA VAL A 175 15.29 -7.20 -6.94
C VAL A 175 15.21 -7.94 -5.62
N THR A 176 16.30 -7.93 -4.86
CA THR A 176 16.36 -8.52 -3.52
C THR A 176 16.48 -7.40 -2.50
N ILE A 177 15.64 -7.46 -1.45
CA ILE A 177 15.70 -6.53 -0.33
C ILE A 177 16.33 -7.27 0.86
N GLN A 178 17.39 -6.69 1.42
CA GLN A 178 18.11 -7.30 2.54
C GLN A 178 18.32 -6.30 3.67
N LEU A 179 18.13 -6.79 4.89
CA LEU A 179 18.43 -6.09 6.14
C LEU A 179 19.73 -6.66 6.69
N PRO A 180 20.49 -5.90 7.50
CA PRO A 180 21.52 -6.52 8.32
C PRO A 180 20.89 -7.47 9.35
N ASN A 181 21.62 -8.50 9.74
CA ASN A 181 21.20 -9.45 10.78
C ASN A 181 20.70 -8.79 12.08
N SER A 182 21.30 -7.66 12.48
CA SER A 182 20.88 -6.88 13.65
C SER A 182 19.44 -6.34 13.55
N GLU A 183 19.00 -6.00 12.34
CA GLU A 183 17.66 -5.49 12.04
C GLU A 183 16.67 -6.63 11.75
N GLU A 184 17.13 -7.79 11.24
CA GLU A 184 16.26 -8.94 10.97
C GLU A 184 15.57 -9.45 12.23
N GLN A 185 16.32 -9.64 13.32
CA GLN A 185 15.74 -10.08 14.59
C GLN A 185 14.76 -9.03 15.15
N ALA A 186 15.09 -7.75 14.98
CA ALA A 186 14.22 -6.65 15.40
C ALA A 186 12.92 -6.58 14.59
N LEU A 187 12.97 -6.93 13.30
CA LEU A 187 11.80 -7.07 12.44
C LEU A 187 10.96 -8.27 12.87
N GLU A 188 11.55 -9.46 13.05
CA GLU A 188 10.82 -10.66 13.48
C GLU A 188 10.09 -10.41 14.81
N ASN A 189 10.78 -9.80 15.78
CA ASN A 189 10.18 -9.44 17.06
C ASN A 189 9.03 -8.44 16.89
N ALA A 190 9.18 -7.45 16.01
CA ALA A 190 8.10 -6.49 15.75
C ALA A 190 6.88 -7.13 15.07
N ILE A 191 7.09 -8.08 14.14
CA ILE A 191 5.99 -8.86 13.52
C ILE A 191 5.24 -9.67 14.58
N ARG A 192 5.98 -10.26 15.52
CA ARG A 192 5.43 -11.01 16.65
C ARG A 192 4.62 -10.13 17.61
N ASP A 193 5.05 -8.89 17.82
CA ASP A 193 4.35 -7.95 18.70
C ASP A 193 3.11 -7.34 18.02
N SER A 194 3.23 -6.96 16.75
CA SER A 194 2.17 -6.31 15.99
C SER A 194 2.38 -6.48 14.50
N TYR A 195 1.39 -7.08 13.83
CA TYR A 195 1.35 -7.19 12.38
C TYR A 195 1.47 -5.83 11.67
N LYS A 196 1.05 -4.74 12.33
CA LYS A 196 1.11 -3.38 11.78
C LYS A 196 2.53 -2.89 11.50
N ALA A 197 3.52 -3.44 12.21
CA ALA A 197 4.92 -3.13 11.97
C ALA A 197 5.30 -3.30 10.48
N VAL A 198 4.72 -4.30 9.82
CA VAL A 198 4.98 -4.62 8.41
C VAL A 198 4.20 -3.71 7.47
N THR A 199 2.92 -3.49 7.77
CA THR A 199 2.02 -2.70 6.91
C THR A 199 2.39 -1.22 6.92
N ASP A 200 2.87 -0.69 8.05
CA ASP A 200 3.19 0.73 8.22
C ASP A 200 4.39 1.16 7.37
N THR A 201 5.37 0.27 7.17
CA THR A 201 6.55 0.55 6.34
C THR A 201 6.17 0.86 4.89
N LEU A 202 5.11 0.23 4.36
CA LEU A 202 4.64 0.43 2.98
C LEU A 202 3.92 1.75 2.75
N VAL A 203 3.26 2.28 3.80
CA VAL A 203 2.45 3.50 3.71
C VAL A 203 3.30 4.73 3.35
N ARG A 204 4.60 4.71 3.69
CA ARG A 204 5.50 5.85 3.55
C ARG A 204 6.15 5.98 2.16
N VAL A 205 5.95 5.02 1.26
CA VAL A 205 6.58 5.03 -0.06
C VAL A 205 5.82 5.95 -1.00
N GLN A 206 6.42 7.11 -1.29
CA GLN A 206 5.90 8.14 -2.18
C GLN A 206 7.06 8.72 -2.99
N ALA A 207 7.26 8.20 -4.20
CA ALA A 207 8.37 8.56 -5.07
C ALA A 207 8.35 10.04 -5.47
N GLU A 208 7.16 10.64 -5.59
CA GLU A 208 6.96 12.07 -5.84
C GLU A 208 7.44 12.97 -4.69
N ARG A 209 7.56 12.43 -3.47
CA ARG A 209 8.10 13.14 -2.30
C ARG A 209 9.58 12.88 -2.05
N ALA A 210 10.20 12.04 -2.88
CA ALA A 210 11.59 11.67 -2.70
C ALA A 210 12.52 12.87 -2.89
N ASP A 211 13.62 12.88 -2.14
CA ASP A 211 14.55 14.00 -2.16
C ASP A 211 15.94 13.62 -2.67
N ALA A 212 16.64 14.62 -3.18
CA ALA A 212 18.01 14.49 -3.66
C ALA A 212 18.82 15.73 -3.24
N PHE A 213 20.06 15.52 -2.80
CA PHE A 213 20.93 16.60 -2.33
C PHE A 213 21.23 17.63 -3.44
N ASN A 214 21.37 17.17 -4.69
CA ASN A 214 21.54 18.02 -5.85
C ASN A 214 20.19 18.25 -6.55
N PRO A 215 19.69 19.51 -6.62
CA PRO A 215 18.44 19.82 -7.31
C PRO A 215 18.44 19.45 -8.80
N HIS A 216 19.60 19.49 -9.46
CA HIS A 216 19.71 19.08 -10.86
C HIS A 216 19.45 17.58 -11.04
N ASP A 217 20.05 16.74 -10.19
CA ASP A 217 19.82 15.29 -10.21
C ASP A 217 18.34 14.98 -9.95
N LYS A 218 17.72 15.68 -8.98
CA LYS A 218 16.29 15.53 -8.69
C LYS A 218 15.45 15.83 -9.93
N HIS A 219 15.69 16.96 -10.58
CA HIS A 219 14.95 17.35 -11.77
C HIS A 219 15.10 16.34 -12.91
N MET A 220 16.33 15.86 -13.14
CA MET A 220 16.61 14.84 -14.17
C MET A 220 15.89 13.52 -13.88
N ILE A 221 15.97 13.00 -12.65
CA ILE A 221 15.30 11.75 -12.25
C ILE A 221 13.78 11.89 -12.38
N PHE A 222 13.22 13.00 -11.89
CA PHE A 222 11.78 13.22 -11.91
C PHE A 222 11.27 13.32 -13.35
N THR A 223 11.98 14.03 -14.22
CA THR A 223 11.66 14.12 -15.65
C THR A 223 11.69 12.75 -16.32
N ALA A 224 12.69 11.91 -15.98
CA ALA A 224 12.80 10.56 -16.53
C ALA A 224 11.65 9.64 -16.06
N ILE A 225 11.22 9.75 -14.79
CA ILE A 225 10.08 9.02 -14.25
C ILE A 225 8.78 9.48 -14.93
N GLU A 226 8.55 10.79 -15.06
CA GLU A 226 7.34 11.33 -15.68
C GLU A 226 7.21 10.97 -17.16
N SER A 227 8.35 10.83 -17.85
CA SER A 227 8.39 10.46 -19.28
C SER A 227 8.14 8.96 -19.51
N TRP A 228 8.13 8.14 -18.45
CA TRP A 228 7.88 6.70 -18.55
C TRP A 228 6.37 6.39 -18.50
N ALA A 229 5.95 5.35 -19.23
CA ALA A 229 4.55 4.92 -19.25
C ALA A 229 4.05 4.54 -17.85
N GLY A 230 3.15 5.34 -17.27
CA GLY A 230 2.60 5.17 -15.92
C GLY A 230 3.20 6.09 -14.85
N GLY A 231 4.26 6.85 -15.16
CA GLY A 231 4.81 7.91 -14.31
C GLY A 231 5.14 7.47 -12.87
N PHE A 232 5.05 8.41 -11.93
CA PHE A 232 5.24 8.14 -10.49
C PHE A 232 4.28 7.08 -9.92
N GLY A 233 3.06 6.99 -10.46
CA GLY A 233 2.07 6.01 -10.02
C GLY A 233 2.57 4.58 -10.21
N ALA A 234 3.08 4.27 -11.40
CA ALA A 234 3.60 2.94 -11.70
C ALA A 234 4.93 2.64 -10.97
N VAL A 235 5.79 3.64 -10.74
CA VAL A 235 6.98 3.47 -9.87
C VAL A 235 6.57 3.11 -8.45
N ASN A 236 5.64 3.87 -7.87
CA ASN A 236 5.15 3.62 -6.52
C ASN A 236 4.52 2.23 -6.40
N GLN A 237 3.71 1.83 -7.37
CA GLN A 237 3.09 0.52 -7.40
C GLN A 237 4.14 -0.61 -7.44
N ALA A 238 5.09 -0.51 -8.36
CA ALA A 238 6.16 -1.49 -8.53
C ALA A 238 7.00 -1.66 -7.24
N VAL A 239 7.40 -0.55 -6.63
CA VAL A 239 8.18 -0.56 -5.39
C VAL A 239 7.34 -1.14 -4.23
N LYS A 240 6.07 -0.75 -4.11
CA LYS A 240 5.17 -1.28 -3.08
C LYS A 240 4.92 -2.78 -3.24
N ASP A 241 4.78 -3.27 -4.47
CA ASP A 241 4.59 -4.70 -4.74
C ASP A 241 5.80 -5.52 -4.34
N GLN A 242 7.02 -5.05 -4.64
CA GLN A 242 8.26 -5.71 -4.21
C GLN A 242 8.40 -5.72 -2.69
N LEU A 243 8.16 -4.58 -2.04
CA LEU A 243 8.22 -4.50 -0.58
C LEU A 243 7.16 -5.37 0.08
N ARG A 244 5.95 -5.43 -0.49
CA ARG A 244 4.87 -6.32 -0.03
C ARG A 244 5.29 -7.79 -0.14
N ALA A 245 5.83 -8.21 -1.28
CA ALA A 245 6.30 -9.58 -1.47
C ALA A 245 7.39 -9.94 -0.45
N TRP A 246 8.36 -9.05 -0.25
CA TRP A 246 9.41 -9.22 0.75
C TRP A 246 8.86 -9.27 2.19
N CYS A 247 7.92 -8.38 2.53
CA CYS A 247 7.24 -8.34 3.82
C CYS A 247 6.52 -9.68 4.12
N LEU A 248 5.77 -10.18 3.14
CA LEU A 248 5.09 -11.47 3.22
C LEU A 248 6.08 -12.62 3.38
N GLN A 249 7.19 -12.61 2.64
CA GLN A 249 8.24 -13.61 2.76
C GLN A 249 8.83 -13.63 4.18
N LYS A 250 9.16 -12.47 4.76
CA LYS A 250 9.70 -12.39 6.12
C LYS A 250 8.69 -12.85 7.18
N ALA A 251 7.42 -12.46 7.04
CA ALA A 251 6.35 -12.87 7.95
C ALA A 251 6.14 -14.40 7.93
N VAL A 252 6.08 -15.01 6.74
CA VAL A 252 5.94 -16.47 6.57
C VAL A 252 7.19 -17.20 7.05
N GLY A 253 8.38 -16.72 6.71
CA GLY A 253 9.65 -17.30 7.13
C GLY A 253 9.82 -17.35 8.65
N ALA A 254 9.30 -16.36 9.37
CA ALA A 254 9.29 -16.39 10.85
C ALA A 254 8.48 -17.57 11.41
N VAL A 255 7.34 -17.91 10.79
CA VAL A 255 6.53 -19.08 11.19
C VAL A 255 7.25 -20.38 10.87
N GLU A 256 7.86 -20.47 9.68
CA GLU A 256 8.62 -21.64 9.26
C GLU A 256 9.84 -21.88 10.16
N ALA A 257 10.54 -20.81 10.56
CA ALA A 257 11.65 -20.89 11.50
C ALA A 257 11.21 -21.44 12.87
N MET A 258 10.06 -21.00 13.41
CA MET A 258 9.50 -21.57 14.65
C MET A 258 9.12 -23.04 14.48
N ARG A 259 8.55 -23.44 13.34
CA ARG A 259 8.25 -24.85 13.04
C ARG A 259 9.54 -25.69 13.00
N ALA A 260 10.60 -25.19 12.36
CA ALA A 260 11.89 -25.87 12.29
C ALA A 260 12.52 -26.08 13.67
N ARG A 261 12.23 -25.19 14.63
CA ARG A 261 12.65 -25.34 16.04
C ARG A 261 11.74 -26.25 16.88
N GLY A 262 10.65 -26.76 16.32
CA GLY A 262 9.68 -27.62 17.01
C GLY A 262 8.76 -26.87 17.99
N GLU A 263 8.57 -25.56 17.78
CA GLU A 263 7.77 -24.68 18.66
C GLU A 263 6.30 -24.56 18.22
N ASP A 264 5.86 -25.37 17.25
CA ASP A 264 4.59 -25.29 16.52
C ASP A 264 3.33 -25.59 17.34
N SER A 265 3.48 -26.05 18.58
CA SER A 265 2.38 -26.34 19.51
C SER A 265 2.17 -25.26 20.58
N THR A 266 3.02 -24.22 20.60
CA THR A 266 3.05 -23.19 21.65
C THR A 266 2.05 -22.04 21.42
N ALA A 267 1.62 -21.38 22.50
CA ALA A 267 0.79 -20.18 22.39
C ALA A 267 1.50 -19.02 21.65
N ALA A 268 2.82 -18.94 21.76
CA ALA A 268 3.63 -17.95 21.03
C ALA A 268 3.59 -18.21 19.51
N PHE A 269 3.62 -19.48 19.10
CA PHE A 269 3.47 -19.86 17.70
C PHE A 269 2.08 -19.52 17.17
N ALA A 270 1.03 -19.84 17.94
CA ALA A 270 -0.34 -19.48 17.58
C ALA A 270 -0.51 -17.95 17.44
N GLY A 271 0.14 -17.17 18.30
CA GLY A 271 0.13 -15.71 18.24
C GLY A 271 0.83 -15.19 16.98
N LEU A 272 1.97 -15.77 16.62
CA LEU A 272 2.64 -15.44 15.37
C LEU A 272 1.77 -15.79 14.15
N CYS A 273 1.12 -16.96 14.14
CA CYS A 273 0.18 -17.32 13.07
C CYS A 273 -0.99 -16.34 12.97
N LEU A 274 -1.55 -15.86 14.07
CA LEU A 274 -2.59 -14.82 14.06
C LEU A 274 -2.08 -13.50 13.45
N ASN A 275 -0.87 -13.07 13.79
CA ASN A 275 -0.31 -11.86 13.23
C ASN A 275 -0.01 -12.00 11.74
N VAL A 276 0.61 -13.11 11.33
CA VAL A 276 0.92 -13.39 9.91
C VAL A 276 -0.35 -13.54 9.09
N GLY A 277 -1.38 -14.20 9.61
CA GLY A 277 -2.70 -14.25 8.97
C GLY A 277 -3.28 -12.84 8.77
N SER A 278 -3.09 -11.93 9.73
CA SER A 278 -3.56 -10.54 9.61
C SER A 278 -2.79 -9.75 8.56
N VAL A 279 -1.46 -9.91 8.49
CA VAL A 279 -0.65 -9.35 7.40
C VAL A 279 -1.15 -9.84 6.04
N LEU A 280 -1.38 -11.15 5.90
CA LEU A 280 -1.87 -11.75 4.66
C LEU A 280 -3.26 -11.23 4.29
N ASN A 281 -4.16 -11.10 5.27
CA ASN A 281 -5.50 -10.58 5.03
C ASN A 281 -5.49 -9.12 4.57
N ASP A 282 -4.69 -8.27 5.20
CA ASP A 282 -4.55 -6.85 4.82
C ASP A 282 -3.99 -6.69 3.41
N PHE A 283 -3.15 -7.63 2.98
CA PHE A 283 -2.67 -7.70 1.61
C PHE A 283 -3.69 -8.34 0.64
N GLY A 284 -4.77 -8.93 1.11
CA GLY A 284 -5.77 -9.57 0.24
C GLY A 284 -5.46 -11.04 -0.10
N GLU A 285 -4.50 -11.66 0.59
CA GLU A 285 -4.21 -13.09 0.48
C GLU A 285 -5.08 -13.89 1.46
N HIS A 286 -6.39 -13.74 1.30
CA HIS A 286 -7.41 -14.19 2.25
C HIS A 286 -7.38 -15.71 2.49
N ASP A 287 -7.17 -16.53 1.46
CA ASP A 287 -7.09 -17.99 1.62
C ASP A 287 -5.90 -18.42 2.47
N ARG A 288 -4.74 -17.79 2.28
CA ARG A 288 -3.57 -18.04 3.11
C ARG A 288 -3.80 -17.51 4.52
N ALA A 289 -4.42 -16.35 4.68
CA ALA A 289 -4.78 -15.80 5.98
C ALA A 289 -5.65 -16.79 6.78
N VAL A 290 -6.69 -17.33 6.16
CA VAL A 290 -7.55 -18.38 6.74
C VAL A 290 -6.73 -19.58 7.20
N ALA A 291 -5.83 -20.10 6.37
CA ALA A 291 -4.99 -21.25 6.73
C ALA A 291 -4.13 -20.99 7.99
N TYR A 292 -3.57 -19.79 8.15
CA TYR A 292 -2.82 -19.42 9.36
C TYR A 292 -3.73 -19.27 10.58
N TYR A 293 -4.92 -18.69 10.43
CA TYR A 293 -5.87 -18.58 11.52
C TYR A 293 -6.40 -19.96 11.97
N GLU A 294 -6.67 -20.86 11.03
CA GLU A 294 -7.06 -22.26 11.29
C GLU A 294 -5.92 -23.07 11.91
N THR A 295 -4.66 -22.72 11.63
CA THR A 295 -3.51 -23.29 12.34
C THR A 295 -3.46 -22.83 13.80
N ALA A 296 -3.74 -21.55 14.07
CA ALA A 296 -3.67 -20.97 15.41
C ALA A 296 -4.82 -21.41 16.33
N LEU A 297 -6.04 -21.51 15.79
CA LEU A 297 -7.26 -21.72 16.58
C LEU A 297 -7.25 -23.00 17.45
N PRO A 298 -6.86 -24.20 16.95
CA PRO A 298 -6.80 -25.42 17.76
C PRO A 298 -5.80 -25.32 18.92
N ILE A 299 -4.71 -24.56 18.74
CA ILE A 299 -3.73 -24.35 19.79
C ILE A 299 -4.35 -23.52 20.90
N TYR A 300 -5.03 -22.41 20.56
CA TYR A 300 -5.72 -21.58 21.55
C TYR A 300 -6.88 -22.28 22.24
N LEU A 301 -7.65 -23.10 21.53
CA LEU A 301 -8.69 -23.95 22.13
C LEU A 301 -8.09 -24.89 23.18
N ARG A 302 -6.90 -25.45 22.92
CA ARG A 302 -6.19 -26.31 23.88
C ARG A 302 -5.58 -25.53 25.04
N THR A 303 -4.98 -24.37 24.80
CA THR A 303 -4.22 -23.63 25.84
C THR A 303 -5.09 -22.72 26.68
N GLU A 304 -6.20 -22.20 26.14
CA GLU A 304 -7.09 -21.24 26.82
C GLU A 304 -8.52 -21.77 27.02
N GLY A 305 -8.87 -22.91 26.41
CA GLY A 305 -10.24 -23.45 26.41
C GLY A 305 -11.16 -22.75 25.41
N GLU A 306 -12.41 -23.22 25.30
CA GLU A 306 -13.41 -22.69 24.35
C GLU A 306 -13.75 -21.21 24.56
N LYS A 307 -13.51 -20.70 25.77
CA LYS A 307 -13.81 -19.32 26.18
C LYS A 307 -12.57 -18.44 26.25
N GLY A 308 -11.47 -18.90 25.67
CA GLY A 308 -10.20 -18.18 25.64
C GLY A 308 -10.32 -16.84 24.92
N ARG A 309 -9.59 -15.84 25.41
CA ARG A 309 -9.52 -14.51 24.79
C ARG A 309 -9.03 -14.60 23.35
N ASN A 310 -8.02 -15.43 23.10
CA ASN A 310 -7.44 -15.56 21.77
C ASN A 310 -8.30 -16.46 20.86
N VAL A 311 -9.15 -17.33 21.41
CA VAL A 311 -10.17 -18.06 20.63
C VAL A 311 -11.19 -17.09 20.02
N ALA A 312 -11.68 -16.13 20.80
CA ALA A 312 -12.55 -15.07 20.28
C ALA A 312 -11.86 -14.20 19.21
N VAL A 313 -10.57 -13.90 19.41
CA VAL A 313 -9.77 -13.15 18.40
C VAL A 313 -9.61 -13.98 17.12
N SER A 314 -9.28 -15.26 17.21
CA SER A 314 -9.19 -16.16 16.06
C SER A 314 -10.50 -16.22 15.27
N TYR A 315 -11.65 -16.34 15.94
CA TYR A 315 -12.94 -16.35 15.26
C TYR A 315 -13.27 -15.00 14.59
N ASN A 316 -12.99 -13.87 15.24
CA ASN A 316 -13.15 -12.56 14.60
C ASN A 316 -12.25 -12.42 13.36
N ASN A 317 -11.00 -12.85 13.44
CA ASN A 317 -10.04 -12.75 12.33
C ASN A 317 -10.42 -13.67 11.16
N LEU A 318 -10.85 -14.90 11.43
CA LEU A 318 -11.45 -15.78 10.42
C LEU A 318 -12.70 -15.13 9.80
N GLY A 319 -13.56 -14.54 10.63
CA GLY A 319 -14.74 -13.82 10.18
C GLY A 319 -14.40 -12.71 9.21
N ASN A 320 -13.37 -11.90 9.52
CA ASN A 320 -12.87 -10.84 8.63
C ASN A 320 -12.41 -11.43 7.29
N ALA A 321 -11.57 -12.47 7.31
CA ALA A 321 -11.06 -13.07 6.08
C ALA A 321 -12.17 -13.67 5.20
N TYR A 322 -13.19 -14.31 5.80
CA TYR A 322 -14.35 -14.80 5.04
C TYR A 322 -15.24 -13.65 4.53
N ALA A 323 -15.40 -12.57 5.29
CA ALA A 323 -16.14 -11.39 4.84
C ALA A 323 -15.45 -10.73 3.64
N ASP A 324 -14.13 -10.61 3.67
CA ASP A 324 -13.35 -10.03 2.56
C ASP A 324 -13.38 -10.92 1.30
N LYS A 325 -13.57 -12.24 1.47
CA LYS A 325 -13.86 -13.18 0.38
C LYS A 325 -15.30 -13.11 -0.16
N GLY A 326 -16.17 -12.33 0.47
CA GLY A 326 -17.60 -12.27 0.14
C GLY A 326 -18.43 -13.44 0.70
N GLU A 327 -17.85 -14.29 1.55
CA GLU A 327 -18.55 -15.41 2.20
C GLU A 327 -19.25 -14.96 3.49
N TYR A 328 -20.20 -14.03 3.38
CA TYR A 328 -20.78 -13.32 4.51
C TYR A 328 -21.50 -14.22 5.53
N ASP A 329 -22.15 -15.30 5.10
CA ASP A 329 -22.80 -16.24 6.02
C ASP A 329 -21.82 -16.95 6.94
N ARG A 330 -20.65 -17.34 6.42
CA ARG A 330 -19.58 -17.92 7.24
C ARG A 330 -19.00 -16.89 8.19
N ALA A 331 -18.76 -15.68 7.69
CA ALA A 331 -18.26 -14.57 8.50
C ALA A 331 -19.18 -14.29 9.69
N ILE A 332 -20.49 -14.19 9.45
CA ILE A 332 -21.52 -14.00 10.48
C ILE A 332 -21.46 -15.09 11.55
N GLN A 333 -21.45 -16.37 11.17
CA GLN A 333 -21.38 -17.47 12.12
C GLN A 333 -20.12 -17.41 13.01
N LEU A 334 -18.98 -17.02 12.43
CA LEU A 334 -17.72 -16.88 13.15
C LEU A 334 -17.75 -15.69 14.10
N TYR A 335 -18.29 -14.55 13.67
CA TYR A 335 -18.45 -13.39 14.54
C TYR A 335 -19.46 -13.66 15.67
N GLU A 336 -20.54 -14.41 15.44
CA GLU A 336 -21.49 -14.80 16.50
C GLU A 336 -20.81 -15.68 17.56
N LYS A 337 -19.94 -16.61 17.16
CA LYS A 337 -19.11 -17.40 18.09
C LYS A 337 -18.16 -16.49 18.87
N ALA A 338 -17.47 -15.58 18.19
CA ALA A 338 -16.57 -14.62 18.83
C ALA A 338 -17.31 -13.71 19.83
N LEU A 339 -18.52 -13.29 19.47
CA LEU A 339 -19.38 -12.44 20.30
C LEU A 339 -19.80 -13.17 21.57
N ALA A 340 -20.29 -14.41 21.45
CA ALA A 340 -20.70 -15.22 22.59
C ALA A 340 -19.56 -15.36 23.62
N ILE A 341 -18.35 -15.67 23.14
CA ILE A 341 -17.17 -15.78 24.00
C ILE A 341 -16.82 -14.42 24.63
N THR A 342 -16.82 -13.35 23.84
CA THR A 342 -16.41 -12.01 24.32
C THR A 342 -17.39 -11.45 25.35
N VAL A 343 -18.70 -11.63 25.13
CA VAL A 343 -19.75 -11.25 26.08
C VAL A 343 -19.60 -12.02 27.38
N GLU A 344 -19.39 -13.33 27.32
CA GLU A 344 -19.24 -14.13 28.53
C GLU A 344 -17.97 -13.78 29.31
N ALA A 345 -16.84 -13.60 28.62
CA ALA A 345 -15.56 -13.37 29.26
C ALA A 345 -15.36 -11.93 29.77
N LEU A 346 -15.89 -10.93 29.06
CA LEU A 346 -15.61 -9.51 29.31
C LEU A 346 -16.86 -8.67 29.62
N GLY A 347 -18.05 -9.23 29.41
CA GLY A 347 -19.34 -8.55 29.57
C GLY A 347 -19.85 -7.87 28.30
N GLU A 348 -21.16 -7.62 28.28
CA GLU A 348 -21.87 -6.99 27.14
C GLU A 348 -21.35 -5.58 26.83
N LYS A 349 -20.88 -4.85 27.85
CA LYS A 349 -20.44 -3.45 27.74
C LYS A 349 -18.95 -3.29 27.44
N HIS A 350 -18.22 -4.36 27.15
CA HIS A 350 -16.78 -4.25 26.92
C HIS A 350 -16.48 -3.70 25.50
N PRO A 351 -15.47 -2.83 25.30
CA PRO A 351 -15.13 -2.29 23.98
C PRO A 351 -14.86 -3.34 22.89
N ARG A 352 -14.31 -4.50 23.26
CA ARG A 352 -14.14 -5.63 22.33
C ARG A 352 -15.46 -6.21 21.84
N THR A 353 -16.48 -6.25 22.70
CA THR A 353 -17.84 -6.67 22.34
C THR A 353 -18.42 -5.72 21.29
N ALA A 354 -18.22 -4.40 21.48
CA ALA A 354 -18.63 -3.40 20.50
C ALA A 354 -17.95 -3.59 19.12
N ASN A 355 -16.68 -4.00 19.10
CA ASN A 355 -15.98 -4.27 17.83
C ASN A 355 -16.58 -5.48 17.10
N THR A 356 -16.91 -6.56 17.81
CA THR A 356 -17.57 -7.72 17.18
C THR A 356 -18.98 -7.38 16.69
N TYR A 357 -19.76 -6.59 17.43
CA TYR A 357 -21.04 -6.06 16.92
C TYR A 357 -20.86 -5.22 15.66
N ASN A 358 -19.85 -4.36 15.62
CA ASN A 358 -19.55 -3.58 14.42
C ASN A 358 -19.21 -4.47 13.21
N ASN A 359 -18.42 -5.53 13.41
CA ASN A 359 -18.08 -6.47 12.35
C ASN A 359 -19.29 -7.27 11.84
N LEU A 360 -20.17 -7.72 12.76
CA LEU A 360 -21.46 -8.31 12.38
C LEU A 360 -22.29 -7.33 11.56
N GLY A 361 -22.37 -6.06 11.97
CA GLY A 361 -23.08 -5.03 11.24
C GLY A 361 -22.57 -4.87 9.82
N ILE A 362 -21.24 -4.88 9.62
CA ILE A 362 -20.62 -4.83 8.29
C ILE A 362 -21.03 -6.05 7.46
N ALA A 363 -20.91 -7.25 8.03
CA ALA A 363 -21.24 -8.48 7.32
C ALA A 363 -22.72 -8.56 6.93
N TYR A 364 -23.64 -8.16 7.82
CA TYR A 364 -25.07 -8.08 7.51
C TYR A 364 -25.35 -7.07 6.40
N ARG A 365 -24.75 -5.87 6.47
CA ARG A 365 -24.95 -4.84 5.45
C ARG A 365 -24.43 -5.31 4.09
N ASN A 366 -23.26 -5.91 4.03
CA ASN A 366 -22.68 -6.41 2.78
C ASN A 366 -23.47 -7.62 2.22
N LYS A 367 -24.15 -8.38 3.09
CA LYS A 367 -25.14 -9.41 2.70
C LYS A 367 -26.47 -8.81 2.19
N GLY A 368 -26.73 -7.52 2.43
CA GLY A 368 -27.99 -6.85 2.09
C GLY A 368 -29.05 -6.87 3.21
N ASP A 369 -28.72 -7.39 4.39
CA ASP A 369 -29.62 -7.41 5.56
C ASP A 369 -29.43 -6.13 6.39
N PHE A 370 -29.99 -5.02 5.89
CA PHE A 370 -29.76 -3.71 6.47
C PHE A 370 -30.36 -3.53 7.87
N ASP A 371 -31.49 -4.19 8.17
CA ASP A 371 -32.14 -4.08 9.48
C ASP A 371 -31.30 -4.72 10.58
N ARG A 372 -30.77 -5.93 10.35
CA ARG A 372 -29.85 -6.56 11.30
C ARG A 372 -28.55 -5.79 11.40
N ALA A 373 -28.06 -5.22 10.30
CA ALA A 373 -26.87 -4.38 10.32
C ALA A 373 -27.04 -3.17 11.26
N ILE A 374 -28.14 -2.44 11.12
CA ILE A 374 -28.49 -1.30 11.96
C ILE A 374 -28.57 -1.73 13.43
N GLU A 375 -29.25 -2.83 13.74
CA GLU A 375 -29.36 -3.36 15.10
C GLU A 375 -27.97 -3.61 15.73
N GLN A 376 -27.06 -4.26 14.99
CA GLN A 376 -25.72 -4.51 15.52
C GLN A 376 -24.91 -3.23 15.69
N TYR A 377 -25.00 -2.28 14.76
CA TYR A 377 -24.32 -1.01 14.88
C TYR A 377 -24.85 -0.15 16.04
N GLU A 378 -26.16 -0.17 16.32
CA GLU A 378 -26.75 0.53 17.46
C GLU A 378 -26.22 -0.05 18.79
N LYS A 379 -26.10 -1.37 18.90
CA LYS A 379 -25.46 -2.02 20.06
C LYS A 379 -23.99 -1.59 20.21
N ALA A 380 -23.23 -1.60 19.12
CA ALA A 380 -21.84 -1.14 19.13
C ALA A 380 -21.72 0.34 19.54
N LEU A 381 -22.64 1.18 19.05
CA LEU A 381 -22.67 2.61 19.34
C LEU A 381 -22.95 2.88 20.81
N ALA A 382 -23.95 2.20 21.40
CA ALA A 382 -24.29 2.35 22.81
C ALA A 382 -23.08 2.02 23.71
N ILE A 383 -22.39 0.91 23.43
CA ILE A 383 -21.21 0.50 24.19
C ILE A 383 -20.06 1.50 24.03
N LYS A 384 -19.76 1.94 22.81
CA LYS A 384 -18.67 2.90 22.55
C LYS A 384 -18.96 4.27 23.14
N GLY A 385 -20.20 4.73 23.10
CA GLY A 385 -20.64 5.96 23.75
C GLY A 385 -20.40 5.94 25.25
N GLU A 386 -20.74 4.83 25.92
CA GLU A 386 -20.53 4.67 27.36
C GLU A 386 -19.05 4.51 27.74
N THR A 387 -18.27 3.78 26.95
CA THR A 387 -16.89 3.39 27.31
C THR A 387 -15.79 4.32 26.82
N LEU A 388 -15.94 4.91 25.64
CA LEU A 388 -14.95 5.80 25.01
C LEU A 388 -15.40 7.26 25.00
N GLY A 389 -16.70 7.49 25.15
CA GLY A 389 -17.33 8.81 25.04
C GLY A 389 -17.91 9.08 23.65
N GLU A 390 -18.91 9.96 23.61
CA GLU A 390 -19.63 10.31 22.37
C GLU A 390 -18.74 10.98 21.33
N LYS A 391 -17.72 11.71 21.75
CA LYS A 391 -16.78 12.43 20.88
C LYS A 391 -15.55 11.62 20.46
N HIS A 392 -15.50 10.33 20.77
CA HIS A 392 -14.35 9.51 20.40
C HIS A 392 -14.36 9.15 18.90
N PRO A 393 -13.22 9.17 18.17
CA PRO A 393 -13.16 8.78 16.76
C PRO A 393 -13.75 7.39 16.44
N SER A 394 -13.58 6.43 17.35
CA SER A 394 -14.20 5.09 17.21
C SER A 394 -15.73 5.10 17.31
N THR A 395 -16.31 6.05 18.03
CA THR A 395 -17.76 6.28 18.10
C THR A 395 -18.25 6.93 16.80
N ALA A 396 -17.52 7.92 16.29
CA ALA A 396 -17.76 8.52 14.97
C ALA A 396 -17.75 7.49 13.83
N SER A 397 -16.83 6.51 13.89
CA SER A 397 -16.79 5.41 12.92
C SER A 397 -18.08 4.60 12.91
N THR A 398 -18.68 4.34 14.08
CA THR A 398 -19.95 3.62 14.16
C THR A 398 -21.12 4.48 13.71
N PHE A 399 -21.11 5.79 13.96
CA PHE A 399 -22.09 6.71 13.34
C PHE A 399 -22.00 6.69 11.82
N ASN A 400 -20.80 6.74 11.24
CA ASN A 400 -20.62 6.64 9.79
C ASN A 400 -21.13 5.30 9.25
N ASN A 401 -20.89 4.18 9.95
CA ASN A 401 -21.39 2.87 9.53
C ASN A 401 -22.93 2.78 9.59
N LEU A 402 -23.57 3.37 10.61
CA LEU A 402 -25.02 3.53 10.67
C LEU A 402 -25.53 4.35 9.49
N GLY A 403 -24.87 5.48 9.21
CA GLY A 403 -25.18 6.31 8.05
C GLY A 403 -25.17 5.51 6.75
N SER A 404 -24.14 4.68 6.54
CA SER A 404 -24.05 3.80 5.37
C SER A 404 -25.12 2.72 5.34
N ALA A 405 -25.50 2.13 6.48
CA ALA A 405 -26.59 1.15 6.51
C ALA A 405 -27.93 1.79 6.15
N TYR A 406 -28.22 2.98 6.65
CA TYR A 406 -29.43 3.74 6.28
C TYR A 406 -29.40 4.20 4.82
N TYR A 407 -28.24 4.63 4.31
CA TYR A 407 -28.05 4.97 2.90
C TYR A 407 -28.35 3.77 1.99
N SER A 408 -27.79 2.59 2.29
CA SER A 408 -28.05 1.37 1.52
C SER A 408 -29.50 0.91 1.61
N LYS A 409 -30.20 1.23 2.70
CA LYS A 409 -31.65 1.01 2.86
C LYS A 409 -32.51 2.03 2.10
N GLY A 410 -31.91 3.11 1.57
CA GLY A 410 -32.62 4.21 0.89
C GLY A 410 -33.18 5.30 1.82
N ASP A 411 -32.90 5.24 3.13
CA ASP A 411 -33.29 6.28 4.09
C ASP A 411 -32.18 7.34 4.18
N TYR A 412 -32.15 8.21 3.17
CA TYR A 412 -31.10 9.22 3.04
C TYR A 412 -31.14 10.28 4.15
N ASP A 413 -32.30 10.59 4.73
CA ASP A 413 -32.42 11.57 5.81
C ASP A 413 -31.74 11.08 7.09
N ARG A 414 -31.97 9.82 7.47
CA ARG A 414 -31.25 9.23 8.61
C ARG A 414 -29.77 9.06 8.30
N ALA A 415 -29.43 8.68 7.06
CA ALA A 415 -28.04 8.57 6.65
C ALA A 415 -27.28 9.88 6.86
N ILE A 416 -27.83 11.00 6.36
CA ILE A 416 -27.28 12.35 6.53
C ILE A 416 -27.12 12.69 8.01
N ALA A 417 -28.16 12.49 8.82
CA ALA A 417 -28.10 12.82 10.26
C ALA A 417 -26.97 12.06 10.99
N PHE A 418 -26.73 10.80 10.63
CA PHE A 418 -25.63 10.02 11.19
C PHE A 418 -24.26 10.42 10.65
N TYR A 419 -24.14 10.70 9.35
CA TYR A 419 -22.91 11.20 8.76
C TYR A 419 -22.52 12.57 9.29
N GLU A 420 -23.45 13.49 9.53
CA GLU A 420 -23.19 14.81 10.12
C GLU A 420 -22.65 14.69 11.55
N LYS A 421 -23.17 13.75 12.35
CA LYS A 421 -22.63 13.44 13.68
C LYS A 421 -21.21 12.91 13.61
N ALA A 422 -20.95 11.96 12.71
CA ALA A 422 -19.60 11.42 12.51
C ALA A 422 -18.62 12.52 12.06
N LEU A 423 -19.06 13.36 11.12
CA LEU A 423 -18.27 14.45 10.56
C LEU A 423 -17.87 15.47 11.64
N ALA A 424 -18.83 15.91 12.46
CA ALA A 424 -18.56 16.86 13.54
C ALA A 424 -17.46 16.37 14.48
N ILE A 425 -17.51 15.08 14.84
CA ILE A 425 -16.50 14.45 15.70
C ILE A 425 -15.16 14.35 14.97
N TYR A 426 -15.12 13.89 13.72
CA TYR A 426 -13.87 13.74 12.98
C TYR A 426 -13.18 15.08 12.70
N VAL A 427 -13.94 16.13 12.38
CA VAL A 427 -13.39 17.48 12.24
C VAL A 427 -12.81 17.96 13.58
N GLU A 428 -13.53 17.80 14.69
CA GLU A 428 -13.06 18.22 16.02
C GLU A 428 -11.80 17.48 16.47
N THR A 429 -11.69 16.19 16.18
CA THR A 429 -10.66 15.31 16.75
C THR A 429 -9.47 15.02 15.83
N LEU A 430 -9.70 14.93 14.52
CA LEU A 430 -8.68 14.57 13.52
C LEU A 430 -8.38 15.69 12.53
N GLY A 431 -9.25 16.70 12.46
CA GLY A 431 -9.15 17.83 11.55
C GLY A 431 -9.86 17.63 10.21
N GLU A 432 -10.01 18.72 9.46
CA GLU A 432 -10.81 18.76 8.22
C GLU A 432 -10.24 17.90 7.08
N LYS A 433 -8.93 17.69 7.08
CA LYS A 433 -8.19 17.04 5.99
C LYS A 433 -7.87 15.57 6.28
N HIS A 434 -8.29 15.05 7.43
CA HIS A 434 -8.04 13.66 7.77
C HIS A 434 -8.82 12.73 6.82
N PRO A 435 -8.26 11.58 6.38
CA PRO A 435 -8.94 10.66 5.46
C PRO A 435 -10.35 10.23 5.91
N SER A 436 -10.55 9.97 7.21
CA SER A 436 -11.88 9.67 7.76
C SER A 436 -12.87 10.83 7.59
N THR A 437 -12.39 12.08 7.71
CA THR A 437 -13.21 13.28 7.48
C THR A 437 -13.56 13.42 6.01
N ALA A 438 -12.58 13.25 5.12
CA ALA A 438 -12.78 13.29 3.66
C ALA A 438 -13.78 12.23 3.18
N MET A 439 -13.68 11.01 3.69
CA MET A 439 -14.63 9.93 3.40
C MET A 439 -16.04 10.27 3.88
N THR A 440 -16.18 10.89 5.06
CA THR A 440 -17.49 11.30 5.58
C THR A 440 -18.10 12.43 4.74
N TYR A 441 -17.30 13.37 4.25
CA TYR A 441 -17.74 14.36 3.27
C TYR A 441 -18.24 13.70 1.97
N ASN A 442 -17.51 12.72 1.44
CA ASN A 442 -17.94 11.99 0.24
C ASN A 442 -19.27 11.24 0.45
N ASN A 443 -19.46 10.64 1.63
CA ASN A 443 -20.71 9.96 1.99
C ASN A 443 -21.89 10.95 2.08
N LEU A 444 -21.68 12.12 2.69
CA LEU A 444 -22.68 13.19 2.69
C LEU A 444 -23.00 13.68 1.28
N GLY A 445 -21.98 13.90 0.45
CA GLY A 445 -22.15 14.26 -0.95
C GLY A 445 -23.05 13.27 -1.70
N SER A 446 -22.80 11.99 -1.50
CA SER A 446 -23.57 10.90 -2.10
C SER A 446 -25.02 10.86 -1.59
N ALA A 447 -25.23 11.03 -0.28
CA ALA A 447 -26.57 11.07 0.29
C ALA A 447 -27.39 12.27 -0.22
N TYR A 448 -26.78 13.47 -0.27
CA TYR A 448 -27.45 14.66 -0.83
C TYR A 448 -27.71 14.55 -2.33
N ASN A 449 -26.82 13.92 -3.12
CA ASN A 449 -27.04 13.66 -4.54
C ASN A 449 -28.27 12.77 -4.77
N ASN A 450 -28.42 11.70 -3.99
CA ASN A 450 -29.58 10.81 -4.09
C ASN A 450 -30.89 11.48 -3.63
N LYS A 451 -30.81 12.49 -2.76
CA LYS A 451 -31.95 13.36 -2.45
C LYS A 451 -32.27 14.41 -3.52
N GLY A 452 -31.43 14.55 -4.55
CA GLY A 452 -31.55 15.61 -5.56
C GLY A 452 -31.07 16.99 -5.07
N GLU A 453 -30.46 17.08 -3.89
CA GLU A 453 -29.92 18.33 -3.34
C GLU A 453 -28.49 18.60 -3.88
N TYR A 454 -28.38 18.81 -5.19
CA TYR A 454 -27.10 18.84 -5.91
C TYR A 454 -26.11 19.90 -5.42
N ASP A 455 -26.57 21.09 -5.03
CA ASP A 455 -25.68 22.15 -4.52
C ASP A 455 -24.99 21.74 -3.22
N LYS A 456 -25.71 21.08 -2.30
CA LYS A 456 -25.10 20.55 -1.07
C LYS A 456 -24.16 19.40 -1.38
N ALA A 457 -24.54 18.53 -2.31
CA ALA A 457 -23.71 17.41 -2.73
C ALA A 457 -22.35 17.88 -3.30
N ILE A 458 -22.36 18.88 -4.19
CA ILE A 458 -21.14 19.50 -4.73
C ILE A 458 -20.29 20.09 -3.61
N ALA A 459 -20.88 20.88 -2.71
CA ALA A 459 -20.13 21.50 -1.61
C ALA A 459 -19.41 20.48 -0.71
N PHE A 460 -20.04 19.31 -0.48
CA PHE A 460 -19.40 18.23 0.27
C PHE A 460 -18.34 17.47 -0.53
N TYR A 461 -18.59 17.18 -1.81
CA TYR A 461 -17.58 16.56 -2.67
C TYR A 461 -16.35 17.46 -2.87
N GLU A 462 -16.51 18.78 -2.98
CA GLU A 462 -15.39 19.72 -3.07
C GLU A 462 -14.51 19.71 -1.81
N LYS A 463 -15.11 19.56 -0.62
CA LYS A 463 -14.35 19.40 0.63
C LYS A 463 -13.59 18.08 0.67
N ALA A 464 -14.22 16.98 0.24
CA ALA A 464 -13.54 15.69 0.12
C ALA A 464 -12.38 15.76 -0.88
N LEU A 465 -12.62 16.37 -2.03
CA LEU A 465 -11.64 16.59 -3.09
C LEU A 465 -10.43 17.39 -2.59
N ALA A 466 -10.63 18.49 -1.85
CA ALA A 466 -9.54 19.28 -1.31
C ALA A 466 -8.62 18.45 -0.40
N ALA A 467 -9.20 17.59 0.45
CA ALA A 467 -8.43 16.68 1.29
C ALA A 467 -7.70 15.61 0.45
N PHE A 468 -8.34 15.02 -0.55
CA PHE A 468 -7.71 14.02 -1.42
C PHE A 468 -6.57 14.60 -2.26
N VAL A 469 -6.73 15.80 -2.82
CA VAL A 469 -5.65 16.48 -3.56
C VAL A 469 -4.42 16.69 -2.69
N GLU A 470 -4.58 17.13 -1.45
CA GLU A 470 -3.45 17.38 -0.55
C GLU A 470 -2.77 16.09 -0.07
N THR A 471 -3.57 15.06 0.24
CA THR A 471 -3.09 13.81 0.82
C THR A 471 -2.57 12.81 -0.23
N LEU A 472 -3.21 12.73 -1.39
CA LEU A 472 -2.98 11.72 -2.43
C LEU A 472 -2.46 12.33 -3.74
N GLY A 473 -2.58 13.64 -3.92
CA GLY A 473 -2.23 14.34 -5.16
C GLY A 473 -3.39 14.45 -6.15
N GLU A 474 -3.24 15.35 -7.12
CA GLU A 474 -4.28 15.66 -8.11
C GLU A 474 -4.66 14.48 -9.02
N LYS A 475 -3.70 13.58 -9.27
CA LYS A 475 -3.84 12.50 -10.25
C LYS A 475 -4.31 11.18 -9.65
N HIS A 476 -4.41 11.05 -8.33
CA HIS A 476 -4.76 9.79 -7.68
C HIS A 476 -6.18 9.30 -8.07
N PRO A 477 -6.43 7.99 -8.20
CA PRO A 477 -7.75 7.47 -8.63
C PRO A 477 -8.93 7.96 -7.78
N SER A 478 -8.76 8.06 -6.45
CA SER A 478 -9.80 8.60 -5.56
C SER A 478 -10.06 10.10 -5.77
N THR A 479 -9.01 10.86 -6.11
CA THR A 479 -9.14 12.28 -6.48
C THR A 479 -9.85 12.40 -7.83
N ALA A 480 -9.49 11.57 -8.80
CA ALA A 480 -10.15 11.48 -10.10
C ALA A 480 -11.64 11.13 -9.99
N MET A 481 -11.99 10.20 -9.09
CA MET A 481 -13.38 9.85 -8.81
C MET A 481 -14.17 11.02 -8.20
N SER A 482 -13.53 11.81 -7.33
CA SER A 482 -14.15 13.01 -6.78
C SER A 482 -14.44 14.05 -7.87
N TYR A 483 -13.48 14.27 -8.78
CA TYR A 483 -13.72 15.10 -9.96
C TYR A 483 -14.85 14.56 -10.84
N PHE A 484 -14.89 13.26 -11.08
CA PHE A 484 -15.93 12.60 -11.88
C PHE A 484 -17.32 12.86 -11.28
N ASN A 485 -17.48 12.62 -9.97
CA ASN A 485 -18.75 12.84 -9.26
C ASN A 485 -19.19 14.30 -9.32
N ILE A 486 -18.28 15.25 -9.08
CA ILE A 486 -18.58 16.69 -9.17
C ILE A 486 -19.00 17.05 -10.61
N GLY A 487 -18.27 16.55 -11.62
CA GLY A 487 -18.58 16.78 -13.03
C GLY A 487 -19.97 16.31 -13.43
N LEU A 488 -20.39 15.13 -12.98
CA LEU A 488 -21.74 14.62 -13.19
C LEU A 488 -22.81 15.52 -12.55
N LEU A 489 -22.55 16.05 -11.36
CA LEU A 489 -23.49 16.95 -10.68
C LEU A 489 -23.62 18.30 -11.38
N HIS A 490 -22.52 18.87 -11.89
CA HIS A 490 -22.60 20.09 -12.69
C HIS A 490 -23.37 19.86 -13.99
N ASP A 491 -23.23 18.70 -14.64
CA ASP A 491 -24.03 18.37 -15.82
C ASP A 491 -25.52 18.26 -15.50
N LYS A 492 -25.89 17.61 -14.38
CA LYS A 492 -27.28 17.57 -13.89
C LYS A 492 -27.85 18.97 -13.60
N ARG A 493 -27.01 19.93 -13.21
CA ARG A 493 -27.39 21.35 -13.02
C ARG A 493 -27.48 22.14 -14.32
N GLY A 494 -27.03 21.57 -15.45
CA GLY A 494 -26.94 22.24 -16.74
C GLY A 494 -25.69 23.10 -16.92
N ASP A 495 -24.75 23.07 -15.97
CA ASP A 495 -23.47 23.78 -16.02
C ASP A 495 -22.43 22.96 -16.79
N LYS A 496 -22.59 22.91 -18.11
CA LYS A 496 -21.76 22.11 -19.00
C LYS A 496 -20.29 22.49 -18.98
N GLU A 497 -19.98 23.76 -18.74
CA GLU A 497 -18.60 24.27 -18.72
C GLU A 497 -17.84 23.67 -17.53
N GLN A 498 -18.39 23.80 -16.32
CA GLN A 498 -17.78 23.19 -15.14
C GLN A 498 -17.79 21.66 -15.21
N ALA A 499 -18.88 21.07 -15.72
CA ALA A 499 -18.97 19.63 -15.91
C ALA A 499 -17.83 19.09 -16.80
N CYS A 500 -17.57 19.75 -17.93
CA CYS A 500 -16.45 19.42 -18.81
C CYS A 500 -15.09 19.60 -18.12
N ALA A 501 -14.90 20.69 -17.38
CA ALA A 501 -13.64 20.97 -16.70
C ALA A 501 -13.31 19.88 -15.67
N TYR A 502 -14.27 19.52 -14.82
CA TYR A 502 -14.11 18.46 -13.83
C TYR A 502 -13.95 17.08 -14.47
N MET A 503 -14.74 16.76 -15.49
CA MET A 503 -14.64 15.48 -16.19
C MET A 503 -13.29 15.32 -16.92
N GLN A 504 -12.72 16.41 -17.44
CA GLN A 504 -11.38 16.41 -18.00
C GLN A 504 -10.32 16.09 -16.93
N ARG A 505 -10.41 16.70 -15.74
CA ARG A 505 -9.49 16.38 -14.62
C ARG A 505 -9.61 14.93 -14.16
N ALA A 506 -10.82 14.38 -14.14
CA ALA A 506 -11.05 12.97 -13.85
C ALA A 506 -10.37 12.08 -14.90
N LEU A 507 -10.59 12.36 -16.19
CA LEU A 507 -10.00 11.63 -17.31
C LEU A 507 -8.46 11.68 -17.26
N ASP A 508 -7.88 12.85 -17.03
CA ASP A 508 -6.43 13.03 -16.94
C ASP A 508 -5.85 12.23 -15.77
N GLY A 509 -6.52 12.25 -14.62
CA GLY A 509 -6.18 11.45 -13.44
C GLY A 509 -6.17 9.96 -13.78
N TYR A 510 -7.32 9.41 -14.20
CA TYR A 510 -7.46 8.00 -14.52
C TYR A 510 -6.49 7.54 -15.61
N THR A 511 -6.35 8.30 -16.71
CA THR A 511 -5.41 7.98 -17.80
C THR A 511 -3.99 7.87 -17.27
N SER A 512 -3.58 8.78 -16.38
CA SER A 512 -2.23 8.79 -15.83
C SER A 512 -1.96 7.65 -14.83
N THR A 513 -2.98 7.16 -14.12
CA THR A 513 -2.80 6.19 -13.03
C THR A 513 -3.14 4.76 -13.38
N VAL A 514 -4.22 4.55 -14.13
CA VAL A 514 -4.74 3.22 -14.48
C VAL A 514 -4.69 2.94 -15.98
N GLY A 515 -4.34 3.96 -16.78
CA GLY A 515 -4.19 3.85 -18.23
C GLY A 515 -5.49 4.13 -18.99
N PRO A 516 -5.41 4.25 -20.33
CA PRO A 516 -6.55 4.59 -21.19
C PRO A 516 -7.62 3.49 -21.27
N ASP A 517 -7.23 2.22 -21.10
CA ASP A 517 -8.12 1.08 -21.30
C ASP A 517 -8.97 0.71 -20.07
N HIS A 518 -8.70 1.32 -18.91
CA HIS A 518 -9.42 1.05 -17.67
C HIS A 518 -10.90 1.46 -17.78
N PRO A 519 -11.86 0.70 -17.21
CA PRO A 519 -13.29 1.04 -17.24
C PRO A 519 -13.58 2.48 -16.80
N ASP A 520 -13.01 2.91 -15.66
CA ASP A 520 -13.20 4.29 -15.17
C ASP A 520 -12.69 5.36 -16.15
N THR A 521 -11.57 5.11 -16.84
CA THR A 521 -11.03 6.04 -17.84
C THR A 521 -11.98 6.16 -19.03
N ARG A 522 -12.49 5.01 -19.50
CA ARG A 522 -13.46 4.95 -20.61
C ARG A 522 -14.79 5.59 -20.22
N ASP A 523 -15.21 5.44 -18.98
CA ASP A 523 -16.42 6.06 -18.43
C ASP A 523 -16.27 7.57 -18.36
N ALA A 524 -15.16 8.08 -17.82
CA ALA A 524 -14.86 9.52 -17.81
C ALA A 524 -14.79 10.10 -19.23
N GLU A 525 -14.19 9.39 -20.17
CA GLU A 525 -14.13 9.81 -21.57
C GLU A 525 -15.52 9.85 -22.22
N ARG A 526 -16.32 8.80 -22.03
CA ARG A 526 -17.70 8.73 -22.55
C ARG A 526 -18.54 9.88 -22.02
N GLU A 527 -18.53 10.11 -20.71
CA GLU A 527 -19.28 11.20 -20.09
C GLU A 527 -18.81 12.57 -20.60
N LEU A 528 -17.50 12.77 -20.76
CA LEU A 528 -16.97 14.02 -21.32
C LEU A 528 -17.47 14.27 -22.76
N ARG A 529 -17.51 13.24 -23.61
CA ARG A 529 -18.04 13.34 -24.98
C ARG A 529 -19.53 13.66 -24.99
N ARG A 530 -20.31 12.99 -24.13
CA ARG A 530 -21.75 13.23 -23.95
C ARG A 530 -22.02 14.68 -23.56
N ILE A 531 -21.31 15.20 -22.54
CA ILE A 531 -21.50 16.57 -22.03
C ILE A 531 -21.15 17.61 -23.12
N ARG A 532 -20.09 17.36 -23.91
CA ARG A 532 -19.68 18.21 -25.05
C ARG A 532 -20.66 18.17 -26.23
N GLY A 533 -21.54 17.17 -26.30
CA GLY A 533 -22.47 16.98 -27.42
C GLY A 533 -21.85 16.35 -28.66
N ASN A 534 -20.77 15.57 -28.50
CA ASN A 534 -20.01 14.93 -29.58
C ASN A 534 -20.45 13.48 -29.87
N ASP A 535 -21.71 13.11 -29.59
CA ASP A 535 -22.21 11.78 -29.92
C ASP A 535 -22.41 11.63 -31.44
N GLU A 536 -21.38 11.17 -32.15
CA GLU A 536 -21.61 10.43 -33.40
C GLU A 536 -22.18 9.04 -33.05
N PRO A 537 -23.20 8.56 -33.79
CA PRO A 537 -23.75 7.24 -33.56
C PRO A 537 -22.70 6.19 -33.92
N VAL A 538 -22.25 5.43 -32.93
CA VAL A 538 -21.52 4.18 -33.17
C VAL A 538 -22.53 3.18 -33.72
N ASP A 539 -22.41 2.92 -35.03
CA ASP A 539 -23.24 1.98 -35.77
C ASP A 539 -23.22 0.56 -35.16
N GLY A 540 -24.38 -0.10 -35.13
CA GLY A 540 -24.48 -1.55 -35.07
C GLY A 540 -24.96 -2.22 -33.77
N GLY A 541 -26.17 -1.92 -33.27
CA GLY A 541 -26.84 -2.77 -32.27
C GLY A 541 -28.20 -2.25 -31.81
N ALA A 542 -29.27 -2.83 -32.32
CA ALA A 542 -30.63 -2.31 -32.23
C ALA A 542 -31.31 -2.40 -30.84
N ARG A 543 -31.96 -1.28 -30.46
CA ARG A 543 -33.28 -1.12 -29.77
C ARG A 543 -33.36 -1.51 -28.27
N THR A 544 -34.02 -0.76 -27.38
CA THR A 544 -35.18 0.16 -27.50
C THR A 544 -35.06 1.35 -26.53
N GLY A 545 -35.56 2.52 -26.95
CA GLY A 545 -35.69 3.70 -26.10
C GLY A 545 -37.01 3.78 -25.34
N GLY A 546 -37.06 4.69 -24.37
CA GLY A 546 -38.26 5.16 -23.71
C GLY A 546 -37.95 6.39 -22.86
N ALA A 547 -38.23 7.57 -23.40
CA ALA A 547 -38.18 8.83 -22.66
C ALA A 547 -39.50 9.06 -21.89
N LEU A 548 -39.36 9.56 -20.66
CA LEU A 548 -40.20 10.49 -19.90
C LEU A 548 -41.74 10.39 -20.00
N GLY A 549 -42.38 10.21 -18.84
CA GLY A 549 -43.78 10.58 -18.58
C GLY A 549 -44.06 10.59 -17.07
N GLU A 550 -44.46 11.75 -16.56
CA GLU A 550 -45.12 11.91 -15.25
C GLU A 550 -46.42 11.10 -15.22
N GLU A 551 -46.72 10.40 -14.11
CA GLU A 551 -48.09 10.30 -13.55
C GLU A 551 -48.11 9.53 -12.21
N GLU A 552 -48.77 10.17 -11.26
CA GLU A 552 -49.53 9.74 -10.08
C GLU A 552 -49.26 8.44 -9.28
N ASN A 553 -49.38 8.66 -7.97
CA ASN A 553 -49.41 7.79 -6.81
C ASN A 553 -50.50 6.69 -6.85
N GLU A 554 -50.16 5.42 -6.62
CA GLU A 554 -51.06 4.47 -5.92
C GLU A 554 -50.32 3.22 -5.39
N GLN A 555 -50.73 2.78 -4.20
CA GLN A 555 -50.20 1.64 -3.44
C GLN A 555 -50.45 0.29 -4.12
N LYS A 556 -49.49 -0.65 -4.01
CA LYS A 556 -49.79 -2.07 -3.70
C LYS A 556 -48.54 -2.86 -3.27
N GLN A 557 -48.79 -3.71 -2.26
CA GLN A 557 -47.86 -4.62 -1.60
C GLN A 557 -47.47 -5.83 -2.48
N GLN A 558 -46.28 -6.35 -2.18
CA GLN A 558 -45.82 -7.76 -2.23
C GLN A 558 -46.32 -8.67 -3.36
N GLU A 559 -45.37 -9.16 -4.17
CA GLU A 559 -45.12 -10.60 -4.36
C GLU A 559 -43.74 -10.80 -5.01
N GLY A 560 -43.01 -11.80 -4.53
CA GLY A 560 -41.67 -12.13 -5.01
C GLY A 560 -41.68 -13.14 -6.15
N SER A 561 -40.75 -12.99 -7.08
CA SER A 561 -40.16 -14.09 -7.87
C SER A 561 -38.97 -13.55 -8.64
N GLY A 562 -37.86 -14.30 -8.63
CA GLY A 562 -36.55 -13.88 -9.12
C GLY A 562 -36.47 -13.54 -10.61
N GLY A 563 -35.37 -12.86 -10.95
CA GLY A 563 -34.95 -12.56 -12.31
C GLY A 563 -33.83 -11.53 -12.31
N ASP A 564 -32.64 -11.97 -12.73
CA ASP A 564 -31.55 -11.21 -13.36
C ASP A 564 -31.10 -9.88 -12.71
N ASP A 565 -30.11 -9.98 -11.83
CA ASP A 565 -29.37 -8.86 -11.25
C ASP A 565 -28.49 -8.15 -12.30
N ASN A 566 -29.06 -7.16 -12.98
CA ASN A 566 -28.29 -6.18 -13.77
C ASN A 566 -28.06 -4.93 -12.90
N MET A 567 -27.05 -4.99 -12.01
CA MET A 567 -26.58 -3.83 -11.23
C MET A 567 -25.99 -2.76 -12.16
N THR A 568 -26.30 -1.49 -11.91
CA THR A 568 -25.76 -0.37 -12.69
C THR A 568 -24.36 0.05 -12.18
N SER A 569 -23.57 0.75 -12.99
CA SER A 569 -22.24 1.28 -12.61
C SER A 569 -22.26 2.18 -11.36
N GLN A 570 -23.41 2.80 -11.05
CA GLN A 570 -23.62 3.60 -9.83
C GLN A 570 -23.77 2.74 -8.57
N ASP A 571 -24.28 1.50 -8.68
CA ASP A 571 -24.38 0.55 -7.57
C ASP A 571 -23.02 -0.03 -7.19
N TRP A 572 -22.10 -0.14 -8.17
CA TRP A 572 -20.70 -0.53 -7.96
C TRP A 572 -19.88 0.53 -7.20
N ALA A 573 -20.10 1.81 -7.47
CA ALA A 573 -19.35 2.92 -6.87
C ALA A 573 -19.60 3.05 -5.35
N VAL A 574 -20.80 2.69 -4.88
CA VAL A 574 -21.10 2.65 -3.45
C VAL A 574 -20.41 1.45 -2.79
N LEU A 575 -20.37 0.28 -3.45
CA LEU A 575 -19.77 -0.93 -2.88
C LEU A 575 -18.23 -0.83 -2.73
N VAL A 576 -17.54 -0.26 -3.73
CA VAL A 576 -16.07 -0.21 -3.78
C VAL A 576 -15.48 0.80 -2.79
N LEU A 577 -16.21 1.87 -2.43
CA LEU A 577 -15.79 2.84 -1.42
C LEU A 577 -16.40 2.62 -0.03
N CYS A 578 -17.48 1.83 0.08
CA CYS A 578 -18.12 1.54 1.37
C CYS A 578 -17.54 0.32 2.10
N CYS A 579 -16.42 -0.28 1.67
CA CYS A 579 -15.80 -1.39 2.41
C CYS A 579 -15.10 -0.86 3.69
N PRO A 580 -15.70 -0.93 4.91
CA PRO A 580 -15.19 -0.25 6.10
C PRO A 580 -14.18 -1.13 6.86
N CYS A 581 -13.74 -2.26 6.30
CA CYS A 581 -13.00 -3.30 7.02
C CYS A 581 -11.61 -2.87 7.53
N LEU A 582 -11.12 -1.65 7.26
CA LEU A 582 -9.78 -1.25 7.72
C LEU A 582 -9.61 0.15 8.33
N VAL A 583 -10.69 0.85 8.72
CA VAL A 583 -10.53 2.24 9.23
C VAL A 583 -10.30 2.32 10.75
N ALA A 584 -10.23 1.21 11.48
CA ALA A 584 -9.82 1.23 12.89
C ALA A 584 -8.29 1.28 13.10
N ALA A 585 -7.49 1.08 12.04
CA ALA A 585 -6.08 1.40 12.05
C ALA A 585 -5.50 1.40 10.63
N LEU A 586 -4.90 2.53 10.24
CA LEU A 586 -4.14 2.79 9.01
C LEU A 586 -4.96 3.31 7.82
N PRO A 587 -4.87 4.62 7.49
CA PRO A 587 -5.67 5.23 6.43
C PRO A 587 -5.25 4.94 4.97
N PHE A 588 -4.23 4.11 4.71
CA PHE A 588 -3.50 4.19 3.43
C PHE A 588 -3.42 2.91 2.57
N LEU A 589 -3.84 1.73 3.07
CA LEU A 589 -3.57 0.47 2.36
C LEU A 589 -4.74 -0.10 1.54
N CYS A 590 -6.00 0.24 1.83
CA CYS A 590 -7.13 -0.55 1.30
C CYS A 590 -7.85 -0.02 0.06
N ILE A 591 -7.57 1.21 -0.37
CA ILE A 591 -8.30 1.76 -1.53
C ILE A 591 -7.89 1.04 -2.84
N TYR A 592 -6.69 0.44 -2.90
CA TYR A 592 -6.19 -0.24 -4.11
C TYR A 592 -6.59 -1.72 -4.25
N SER A 593 -6.84 -2.45 -3.16
CA SER A 593 -7.17 -3.89 -3.24
C SER A 593 -8.59 -4.15 -3.78
N CYS A 594 -9.51 -3.22 -3.53
CA CYS A 594 -10.92 -3.38 -3.93
C CYS A 594 -11.11 -3.38 -5.47
N VAL A 595 -10.22 -2.71 -6.22
CA VAL A 595 -10.28 -2.67 -7.69
C VAL A 595 -9.87 -4.01 -8.34
N LYS A 596 -9.00 -4.81 -7.71
CA LYS A 596 -8.51 -6.07 -8.31
C LYS A 596 -9.50 -7.24 -8.17
N SER A 597 -10.30 -7.28 -7.10
CA SER A 597 -11.25 -8.38 -6.87
C SER A 597 -12.52 -8.26 -7.71
N VAL A 598 -12.92 -7.04 -8.07
CA VAL A 598 -14.11 -6.77 -8.90
C VAL A 598 -13.88 -7.12 -10.38
N CYS A 599 -12.64 -7.07 -10.87
CA CYS A 599 -12.34 -7.32 -12.29
C CYS A 599 -12.09 -8.79 -12.66
N GLN A 600 -12.32 -9.76 -11.75
CA GLN A 600 -12.14 -11.19 -12.02
C GLN A 600 -13.46 -12.00 -12.15
N LYS A 601 -14.60 -11.34 -12.37
CA LYS A 601 -15.82 -12.01 -12.82
C LYS A 601 -16.37 -11.38 -14.08
#